data_AF-A0A9J7ZGJ0-F1
#
_entry.id   AF-A0A9J7ZGJ0-F1
#
_cell.length_a   1.000
_cell.length_b   1.000
_cell.length_c   1.000
_cell.angle_alpha   90.00
_cell.angle_beta   90.00
_cell.angle_gamma   90.00
#
_symmetry.space_group_name_H-M   'P 1'
#
loop_
_entity.id
_entity.type
_entity.pdbx_description
1 polymer ?
#
loop_
_entity_poly.entity_id
_entity_poly.type
_entity_poly.pdbx_seq_one_letter_code
_entity_poly.pdbx_strand_id
1 'polypeptide(L)'
;MKNRMSVSFSQIIWRVCNLCMSVFFSLATYVQINDPDAVLWMAGYAVPAGLCFLLCCQPQITESLFWRRIADLHVLVASTFGVILGWKLYKEGITDIFQQEEGRECSGLMLTVFWLLLCRHSGRGSVGSVRICTAVGITVFPFITWIYYYMNTELRKHWPEHCTTAL
;
A
#
# COMPACT_ATOMS: atom_id res chain seq x y z
N MET A 1 -26.94 -30.76 -11.21
CA MET A 1 -25.69 -30.28 -11.86
C MET A 1 -25.28 -28.98 -11.19
N LYS A 2 -24.08 -28.96 -10.59
CA LYS A 2 -23.59 -27.87 -9.73
C LYS A 2 -23.26 -26.66 -10.62
N ASN A 3 -24.01 -25.57 -10.48
CA ASN A 3 -23.85 -24.37 -11.28
C ASN A 3 -22.45 -23.79 -11.02
N ARG A 4 -21.59 -23.76 -12.04
CA ARG A 4 -20.24 -23.22 -11.96
C ARG A 4 -20.38 -21.72 -11.77
N MET A 5 -20.22 -21.22 -10.54
CA MET A 5 -20.28 -19.77 -10.28
C MET A 5 -19.19 -19.10 -11.11
N SER A 6 -19.58 -18.43 -12.21
CA SER A 6 -18.68 -17.57 -12.94
C SER A 6 -18.30 -16.40 -12.03
N VAL A 7 -17.02 -16.28 -11.69
CA VAL A 7 -16.52 -15.13 -10.95
C VAL A 7 -16.81 -13.88 -11.77
N SER A 8 -17.42 -12.87 -11.15
CA SER A 8 -17.74 -11.61 -11.83
C SER A 8 -16.45 -10.91 -12.29
N PHE A 9 -16.48 -10.27 -13.47
CA PHE A 9 -15.35 -9.48 -13.97
C PHE A 9 -14.87 -8.42 -12.97
N SER A 10 -15.81 -7.77 -12.29
CA SER A 10 -15.55 -6.83 -11.19
C SER A 10 -14.77 -7.46 -10.04
N GLN A 11 -15.06 -8.71 -9.69
CA GLN A 11 -14.32 -9.46 -8.67
C GLN A 11 -12.93 -9.84 -9.17
N ILE A 12 -12.75 -10.15 -10.45
CA ILE A 12 -11.44 -10.42 -11.05
C ILE A 12 -10.56 -9.17 -10.95
N ILE A 13 -11.06 -8.01 -11.40
CA ILE A 13 -10.32 -6.75 -11.31
C ILE A 13 -9.95 -6.44 -9.86
N TRP A 14 -10.90 -6.57 -8.93
CA TRP A 14 -10.66 -6.33 -7.52
C TRP A 14 -9.53 -7.20 -6.95
N ARG A 15 -9.50 -8.49 -7.31
CA ARG A 15 -8.45 -9.42 -6.88
C ARG A 15 -7.10 -9.07 -7.51
N VAL A 16 -7.09 -8.71 -8.80
CA VAL A 16 -5.87 -8.26 -9.49
C VAL A 16 -5.31 -6.99 -8.85
N CYS A 17 -6.14 -5.99 -8.55
CA CYS A 17 -5.73 -4.79 -7.83
C CYS A 17 -5.08 -5.14 -6.47
N ASN A 18 -5.68 -6.05 -5.70
CA ASN A 18 -5.12 -6.49 -4.42
C ASN A 18 -3.82 -7.29 -4.58
N LEU A 19 -3.68 -8.08 -5.64
CA LEU A 19 -2.42 -8.75 -5.95
C LEU A 19 -1.32 -7.73 -6.28
N CYS A 20 -1.61 -6.76 -7.16
CA CYS A 20 -0.68 -5.69 -7.51
C CYS A 20 -0.28 -4.88 -6.28
N MET A 21 -1.23 -4.49 -5.43
CA MET A 21 -0.92 -3.76 -4.19
C MET A 21 -0.16 -4.61 -3.18
N SER A 22 -0.42 -5.92 -3.11
CA SER A 22 0.39 -6.85 -2.32
C SER A 22 1.85 -6.84 -2.79
N VAL A 23 2.08 -6.97 -4.10
CA VAL A 23 3.43 -6.89 -4.70
C VAL A 23 4.07 -5.54 -4.43
N PHE A 24 3.35 -4.44 -4.62
CA PHE A 24 3.86 -3.10 -4.34
C PHE A 24 4.29 -2.95 -2.88
N PHE A 25 3.45 -3.36 -1.93
CA PHE A 25 3.81 -3.28 -0.52
C PHE A 25 4.96 -4.23 -0.15
N SER A 26 5.08 -5.39 -0.79
CA SER A 26 6.25 -6.26 -0.63
C SER A 26 7.54 -5.61 -1.14
N LEU A 27 7.49 -4.92 -2.28
CA LEU A 27 8.62 -4.13 -2.78
C LEU A 27 8.93 -2.98 -1.82
N ALA A 28 7.91 -2.28 -1.34
CA ALA A 28 8.04 -1.21 -0.36
C ALA A 28 8.68 -1.72 0.93
N THR A 29 8.33 -2.92 1.42
CA THR A 29 9.00 -3.61 2.53
C THR A 29 10.47 -3.89 2.21
N TYR A 30 10.76 -4.41 1.03
CA TYR A 30 12.13 -4.81 0.67
C TYR A 30 13.09 -3.62 0.67
N VAL A 31 12.69 -2.48 0.11
CA VAL A 31 13.56 -1.29 0.06
C VAL A 31 13.82 -0.67 1.44
N GLN A 32 13.06 -1.03 2.48
CA GLN A 32 13.32 -0.56 3.85
C GLN A 32 14.57 -1.17 4.47
N ILE A 33 15.21 -2.17 3.84
CA ILE A 33 16.54 -2.64 4.28
C ILE A 33 17.60 -1.53 4.25
N ASN A 34 17.33 -0.48 3.46
CA ASN A 34 18.17 0.71 3.38
C ASN A 34 17.99 1.65 4.59
N ASP A 35 16.90 1.53 5.34
CA ASP A 35 16.48 2.51 6.35
C ASP A 35 17.17 2.25 7.70
N PRO A 36 17.59 3.29 8.46
CA PRO A 36 18.13 3.12 9.81
C PRO A 36 17.15 2.43 10.77
N ASP A 37 15.85 2.63 10.58
CA ASP A 37 14.74 2.05 11.35
C ASP A 37 14.02 0.93 10.59
N ALA A 38 14.77 0.17 9.76
CA ALA A 38 14.26 -0.87 8.86
C ALA A 38 13.16 -1.75 9.44
N VAL A 39 13.31 -2.24 10.68
CA VAL A 39 12.33 -3.16 11.31
C VAL A 39 10.93 -2.54 11.40
N LEU A 40 10.84 -1.26 11.77
CA LEU A 40 9.57 -0.55 11.91
C LEU A 40 8.87 -0.44 10.54
N TRP A 41 9.61 0.02 9.54
CA TRP A 41 9.07 0.27 8.20
C TRP A 41 8.78 -1.03 7.45
N MET A 42 9.64 -2.03 7.57
CA MET A 42 9.40 -3.36 7.01
C MET A 42 8.09 -3.93 7.55
N ALA A 43 7.85 -3.85 8.87
CA ALA A 43 6.58 -4.28 9.46
C ALA A 43 5.39 -3.45 8.94
N GLY A 44 5.58 -2.12 8.85
CA GLY A 44 4.58 -1.18 8.34
C GLY A 44 4.05 -1.53 6.95
N TYR A 45 4.90 -2.04 6.06
CA TYR A 45 4.51 -2.46 4.70
C TYR A 45 4.25 -3.97 4.54
N ALA A 46 4.88 -4.83 5.35
CA ALA A 46 4.74 -6.27 5.20
C ALA A 46 3.34 -6.74 5.60
N VAL A 47 2.75 -6.13 6.62
CA VAL A 47 1.39 -6.49 7.04
C VAL A 47 0.34 -6.13 6.00
N PRO A 48 0.26 -4.90 5.45
CA PRO A 48 -0.67 -4.62 4.36
C PRO A 48 -0.39 -5.48 3.13
N ALA A 49 0.87 -5.81 2.82
CA ALA A 49 1.20 -6.75 1.75
C ALA A 49 0.52 -8.12 1.95
N GLY A 50 0.65 -8.70 3.15
CA GLY A 50 0.04 -9.97 3.51
C GLY A 50 -1.50 -9.91 3.52
N LEU A 51 -2.08 -8.85 4.09
CA LEU A 51 -3.53 -8.66 4.11
C LEU A 51 -4.13 -8.57 2.69
N CYS A 52 -3.45 -7.87 1.77
CA CYS A 52 -3.84 -7.77 0.36
C CYS A 52 -3.70 -9.11 -0.36
N PHE A 53 -2.62 -9.86 -0.09
CA PHE A 53 -2.42 -11.20 -0.65
C PHE A 53 -3.55 -12.15 -0.25
N LEU A 54 -3.87 -12.20 1.05
CA LEU A 54 -4.97 -13.04 1.56
C LEU A 54 -6.31 -12.69 0.91
N LEU A 55 -6.57 -11.40 0.69
CA LEU A 55 -7.79 -10.94 0.02
C LEU A 55 -7.80 -11.35 -1.46
N CYS A 56 -6.68 -11.26 -2.16
CA CYS A 56 -6.53 -11.79 -3.52
C CYS A 56 -6.83 -13.29 -3.57
N CYS A 57 -6.31 -14.08 -2.63
CA CYS A 57 -6.57 -15.52 -2.58
C CYS A 57 -8.03 -15.83 -2.26
N GLN A 58 -8.59 -15.18 -1.24
CA GLN A 58 -9.94 -15.43 -0.72
C GLN A 58 -10.64 -14.11 -0.33
N PRO A 59 -11.46 -13.52 -1.21
CA PRO A 59 -12.10 -12.22 -0.97
C PRO A 59 -12.97 -12.15 0.30
N GLN A 60 -13.53 -13.28 0.74
CA GLN A 60 -14.36 -13.35 1.94
C GLN A 60 -13.56 -13.17 3.25
N ILE A 61 -12.22 -13.20 3.19
CA ILE A 61 -11.35 -13.07 4.37
C ILE A 61 -11.57 -11.75 5.12
N THR A 62 -12.00 -10.68 4.42
CA THR A 62 -12.31 -9.37 5.03
C THR A 62 -13.48 -9.43 6.00
N GLU A 63 -14.25 -10.51 5.99
CA GLU A 63 -15.35 -10.73 6.92
C GLU A 63 -14.92 -11.48 8.19
N SER A 64 -13.72 -12.09 8.18
CA SER A 64 -13.15 -12.73 9.36
C SER A 64 -12.77 -11.70 10.41
N LEU A 65 -12.97 -12.07 11.69
CA LEU A 65 -12.60 -11.21 12.81
C LEU A 65 -11.09 -10.92 12.83
N PHE A 66 -10.28 -11.93 12.52
CA PHE A 66 -8.82 -11.83 12.52
C PHE A 66 -8.32 -10.79 11.53
N TRP A 67 -8.71 -10.89 10.25
CA TRP A 67 -8.30 -9.93 9.22
C TRP A 67 -8.73 -8.51 9.58
N ARG A 68 -9.98 -8.33 10.04
CA ARG A 68 -10.51 -7.01 10.42
C ARG A 68 -9.74 -6.39 11.58
N ARG A 69 -9.42 -7.16 12.62
CA ARG A 69 -8.68 -6.64 13.78
C ARG A 69 -7.27 -6.22 13.41
N ILE A 70 -6.57 -7.02 12.60
CA ILE A 70 -5.22 -6.66 12.14
C ILE A 70 -5.27 -5.42 11.25
N ALA A 71 -6.22 -5.37 10.31
CA ALA A 71 -6.40 -4.22 9.42
C ALA A 71 -6.76 -2.94 10.19
N ASP A 72 -7.71 -3.00 11.12
CA ASP A 72 -8.12 -1.83 11.93
C ASP A 72 -6.96 -1.36 12.83
N LEU A 73 -6.20 -2.28 13.44
CA LEU A 73 -5.02 -1.94 14.23
C LEU A 73 -3.93 -1.30 13.36
N HIS A 74 -3.67 -1.83 12.17
CA HIS A 74 -2.71 -1.25 11.23
C HIS A 74 -3.14 0.13 10.76
N VAL A 75 -4.42 0.32 10.43
CA VAL A 75 -4.96 1.63 10.08
C VAL A 75 -4.74 2.63 11.21
N LEU A 76 -5.00 2.23 12.47
CA LEU A 76 -4.78 3.10 13.64
C LEU A 76 -3.31 3.49 13.81
N VAL A 77 -2.40 2.52 13.79
CA VAL A 77 -0.96 2.75 13.96
C VAL A 77 -0.40 3.56 12.80
N ALA A 78 -0.68 3.17 11.56
CA ALA A 78 -0.23 3.87 10.36
C ALA A 78 -0.78 5.30 10.28
N SER A 79 -2.03 5.55 10.70
CA SER A 79 -2.56 6.91 10.79
C SER A 79 -1.82 7.74 11.84
N THR A 80 -1.48 7.15 12.98
CA THR A 80 -0.76 7.84 14.05
C THR A 80 0.63 8.26 13.60
N PHE A 81 1.41 7.34 13.02
CA PHE A 81 2.74 7.66 12.46
C PHE A 81 2.65 8.60 11.26
N GLY A 82 1.65 8.42 10.39
CA GLY A 82 1.42 9.30 9.25
C GLY A 82 1.11 10.74 9.66
N VAL A 83 0.37 10.94 10.76
CA VAL A 83 0.13 12.30 11.31
C VAL A 83 1.40 12.88 11.91
N ILE A 84 2.21 12.08 12.62
CA ILE A 84 3.49 12.54 13.20
C ILE A 84 4.44 13.00 12.09
N LEU A 85 4.62 12.16 11.06
CA LEU A 85 5.46 12.50 9.90
C LEU A 85 4.87 13.68 9.11
N GLY A 86 3.57 13.66 8.83
CA GLY A 86 2.90 14.76 8.11
C GLY A 86 3.05 16.10 8.84
N TRP A 87 2.98 16.09 10.17
CA TRP A 87 3.24 17.28 10.99
C TRP A 87 4.69 17.74 10.92
N LYS A 88 5.64 16.80 10.92
CA LYS A 88 7.07 17.10 10.74
C LYS A 88 7.34 17.73 9.38
N LEU A 89 6.86 17.11 8.30
CA LEU A 89 6.96 17.63 6.92
C LEU A 89 6.38 19.04 6.81
N TYR A 90 5.21 19.28 7.43
CA TYR A 90 4.57 20.59 7.46
C TYR A 90 5.43 21.63 8.21
N LYS A 91 5.94 21.28 9.41
CA LYS A 91 6.76 22.20 10.21
C LYS A 91 8.09 22.54 9.57
N GLU A 92 8.70 21.58 8.88
CA GLU A 92 10.01 21.75 8.24
C GLU A 92 9.89 22.33 6.82
N GLY A 93 8.66 22.51 6.31
CA GLY A 93 8.41 23.09 4.99
C GLY A 93 8.88 22.19 3.85
N ILE A 94 8.91 20.87 4.06
CA ILE A 94 9.39 19.91 3.07
C ILE A 94 8.35 19.75 1.96
N THR A 95 8.70 20.18 0.74
CA THR A 95 7.83 20.07 -0.44
C THR A 95 8.24 18.94 -1.40
N ASP A 96 9.50 18.51 -1.35
CA ASP A 96 10.04 17.45 -2.21
C ASP A 96 9.75 16.04 -1.65
N ILE A 97 8.46 15.70 -1.60
CA ILE A 97 7.92 14.51 -0.91
C ILE A 97 8.58 13.19 -1.35
N PHE A 98 8.90 13.03 -2.63
CA PHE A 98 9.47 11.77 -3.12
C PHE A 98 11.00 11.72 -3.04
N GLN A 99 11.66 12.88 -2.89
CA GLN A 99 13.11 12.99 -2.77
C GLN A 99 13.53 12.73 -1.31
N GLN A 100 12.73 13.19 -0.36
CA GLN A 100 12.94 12.95 1.06
C GLN A 100 12.38 11.61 1.52
N GLU A 101 13.12 10.94 2.40
CA GLU A 101 12.73 9.65 3.00
C GLU A 101 11.40 9.75 3.75
N GLU A 102 11.27 10.71 4.65
CA GLU A 102 10.07 10.94 5.46
C GLU A 102 8.83 11.25 4.62
N GLY A 103 9.02 11.91 3.47
CA GLY A 103 7.94 12.18 2.53
C GLY A 103 7.43 10.90 1.86
N ARG A 104 8.34 9.99 1.49
CA ARG A 104 7.99 8.67 0.95
C ARG A 104 7.32 7.79 2.00
N GLU A 105 7.84 7.78 3.23
CA GLU A 105 7.25 7.06 4.36
C GLU A 105 5.83 7.55 4.66
N CYS A 106 5.65 8.86 4.80
CA CYS A 106 4.35 9.46 5.05
C CYS A 106 3.35 9.08 3.94
N SER A 107 3.77 9.20 2.68
CA SER A 107 2.95 8.83 1.51
C SER A 107 2.60 7.33 1.50
N GLY A 108 3.56 6.46 1.85
CA GLY A 108 3.37 5.02 1.95
C GLY A 108 2.38 4.62 3.05
N LEU A 109 2.44 5.27 4.20
CA LEU A 109 1.48 5.09 5.30
C LEU A 109 0.08 5.57 4.90
N MET A 110 -0.04 6.73 4.25
CA MET A 110 -1.33 7.23 3.74
C MET A 110 -1.94 6.26 2.72
N LEU A 111 -1.13 5.74 1.81
CA LEU A 111 -1.56 4.72 0.83
C LEU A 111 -2.04 3.45 1.53
N THR A 112 -1.32 3.00 2.55
CA THR A 112 -1.69 1.83 3.38
C THR A 112 -3.05 2.04 4.05
N VAL A 113 -3.23 3.17 4.74
CA VAL A 113 -4.47 3.52 5.42
C VAL A 113 -5.63 3.55 4.43
N PHE A 114 -5.47 4.28 3.32
CA PHE A 114 -6.52 4.41 2.33
C PHE A 114 -6.86 3.05 1.71
N TRP A 115 -5.86 2.24 1.37
CA TRP A 115 -6.07 0.94 0.74
C TRP A 115 -6.78 -0.05 1.66
N LEU A 116 -6.37 -0.15 2.94
CA LEU A 116 -7.01 -1.06 3.89
C LEU A 116 -8.45 -0.64 4.20
N LEU A 117 -8.73 0.66 4.30
CA LEU A 117 -10.11 1.18 4.39
C LEU A 117 -10.90 0.86 3.13
N LEU A 118 -10.29 1.03 1.96
CA LEU A 118 -10.88 0.63 0.67
C LEU A 118 -11.06 -0.88 0.58
N CYS A 119 -10.37 -1.72 1.36
CA CYS A 119 -10.57 -3.19 1.40
C CYS A 119 -11.61 -3.64 2.42
N ARG A 120 -11.91 -2.81 3.41
CA ARG A 120 -12.86 -3.12 4.48
C ARG A 120 -14.22 -3.54 3.93
N HIS A 121 -14.74 -4.65 4.42
CA HIS A 121 -16.05 -5.20 4.03
C HIS A 121 -16.22 -5.55 2.53
N SER A 122 -15.14 -5.72 1.75
CA SER A 122 -15.28 -6.11 0.34
C SER A 122 -15.84 -7.51 0.14
N GLY A 123 -15.75 -8.39 1.14
CA GLY A 123 -16.16 -9.79 1.07
C GLY A 123 -17.66 -10.02 1.23
N ARG A 124 -18.47 -9.00 1.56
CA ARG A 124 -19.92 -9.13 1.78
C ARG A 124 -20.74 -9.28 0.50
N GLY A 125 -20.18 -8.97 -0.66
CA GLY A 125 -20.93 -8.95 -1.92
C GLY A 125 -20.07 -8.54 -3.11
N SER A 126 -20.70 -8.11 -4.20
CA SER A 126 -19.99 -7.50 -5.32
C SER A 126 -19.41 -6.15 -4.90
N VAL A 127 -18.15 -5.90 -5.28
CA VAL A 127 -17.53 -4.59 -5.10
C VAL A 127 -18.12 -3.63 -6.12
N GLY A 128 -18.65 -2.50 -5.64
CA GLY A 128 -19.28 -1.49 -6.51
C GLY A 128 -18.29 -0.82 -7.46
N SER A 129 -18.80 -0.35 -8.62
CA SER A 129 -17.98 0.18 -9.71
C SER A 129 -17.11 1.37 -9.29
N VAL A 130 -17.61 2.30 -8.45
CA VAL A 130 -16.83 3.43 -7.94
C VAL A 130 -15.58 2.95 -7.21
N ARG A 131 -15.74 1.98 -6.31
CA ARG A 131 -14.65 1.42 -5.50
C ARG A 131 -13.63 0.68 -6.38
N ILE A 132 -14.08 0.04 -7.45
CA ILE A 132 -13.19 -0.58 -8.44
C ILE A 132 -12.41 0.47 -9.22
N CYS A 133 -13.07 1.52 -9.74
CA CYS A 133 -12.40 2.60 -10.45
C CYS A 133 -11.34 3.28 -9.58
N THR A 134 -11.67 3.56 -8.31
CA THR A 134 -10.71 4.07 -7.32
C THR A 134 -9.54 3.12 -7.13
N ALA A 135 -9.80 1.82 -6.95
CA ALA A 135 -8.75 0.82 -6.77
C ALA A 135 -7.82 0.73 -7.98
N VAL A 136 -8.35 0.75 -9.20
CA VAL A 136 -7.54 0.74 -10.43
C VAL A 136 -6.64 1.97 -10.49
N GLY A 137 -7.19 3.17 -10.29
CA GLY A 137 -6.42 4.41 -10.32
C GLY A 137 -5.29 4.43 -9.29
N ILE A 138 -5.58 4.02 -8.05
CA ILE A 138 -4.60 3.96 -6.97
C ILE A 138 -3.58 2.86 -7.19
N THR A 139 -3.95 1.73 -7.78
CA THR A 139 -2.98 0.64 -8.06
C THR A 139 -1.96 1.09 -9.09
N VAL A 140 -2.38 1.79 -10.14
CA VAL A 140 -1.50 2.16 -11.25
C VAL A 140 -0.47 3.22 -10.86
N PHE A 141 -0.87 4.21 -10.07
CA PHE A 141 -0.03 5.38 -9.76
C PHE A 141 1.32 5.01 -9.10
N PRO A 142 1.40 4.21 -8.02
CA PRO A 142 2.66 3.89 -7.36
C PRO A 142 3.65 3.14 -8.26
N PHE A 143 3.18 2.23 -9.12
CA PHE A 143 4.05 1.53 -10.07
C PHE A 143 4.62 2.47 -11.13
N ILE A 144 3.78 3.35 -11.70
CA ILE A 144 4.26 4.34 -12.68
C ILE A 144 5.28 5.27 -12.02
N THR A 145 4.98 5.77 -10.83
CA THR A 145 5.91 6.64 -10.08
C THR A 145 7.22 5.91 -9.79
N TRP A 146 7.18 4.67 -9.33
CA TRP A 146 8.39 3.88 -9.07
C TRP A 146 9.23 3.70 -10.34
N ILE A 147 8.63 3.25 -11.44
CA ILE A 147 9.31 3.07 -12.73
C ILE A 147 9.91 4.39 -13.22
N TYR A 148 9.16 5.48 -13.09
CA TYR A 148 9.62 6.80 -13.48
C TYR A 148 10.87 7.23 -12.69
N TYR A 149 10.90 7.06 -11.38
CA TYR A 149 12.08 7.34 -10.56
C TYR A 149 13.23 6.37 -10.86
N TYR A 150 12.94 5.11 -11.11
CA TYR A 150 13.94 4.12 -11.50
C TYR A 150 14.65 4.51 -12.81
N MET A 151 13.89 4.89 -13.84
CA MET A 151 14.42 5.31 -15.14
C MET A 151 15.14 6.66 -15.11
N ASN A 152 14.66 7.60 -14.30
CA ASN A 152 15.21 8.95 -14.21
C ASN A 152 16.14 9.08 -12.99
N THR A 153 17.36 8.56 -13.11
CA THR A 153 18.39 8.56 -12.05
C THR A 153 18.67 9.96 -11.48
N GLU A 154 18.51 11.01 -12.30
CA GLU A 154 18.60 12.42 -11.90
C GLU A 154 17.71 12.77 -10.70
N LEU A 155 16.52 12.17 -10.62
CA LEU A 155 15.56 12.40 -9.52
C LEU A 155 15.99 11.74 -8.21
N ARG A 156 16.96 10.82 -8.27
CA ARG A 156 17.51 10.06 -7.14
C ARG A 156 18.89 10.56 -6.71
N LYS A 157 19.48 11.52 -7.42
CA LYS A 157 20.82 12.05 -7.11
C LYS A 157 20.96 12.63 -5.71
N HIS A 158 19.88 13.18 -5.18
CA HIS A 158 19.85 13.81 -3.86
C HIS A 158 19.19 12.92 -2.80
N TRP A 159 19.01 11.62 -3.09
CA TRP A 159 18.55 10.70 -2.06
C TRP A 159 19.62 10.53 -0.98
N PRO A 160 19.24 10.27 0.28
CA PRO A 160 20.20 9.92 1.33
C PRO A 160 21.08 8.75 0.90
N GLU A 161 22.35 8.76 1.31
CA GLU A 161 23.33 7.75 0.87
C GLU A 161 22.87 6.32 1.18
N HIS A 162 22.21 6.12 2.33
CA HIS A 162 21.68 4.83 2.75
C HIS A 162 20.53 4.32 1.85
N CYS A 163 19.78 5.21 1.20
CA CYS A 163 18.62 4.87 0.35
C CYS A 163 18.98 4.35 -1.07
N THR A 164 20.25 4.07 -1.38
CA THR A 164 20.69 3.83 -2.77
C THR A 164 20.91 2.36 -3.14
N THR A 165 20.92 1.46 -2.16
CA THR A 165 21.34 0.06 -2.38
C THR A 165 20.22 -0.81 -2.93
N ALA A 166 19.08 -0.89 -2.24
CA ALA A 166 17.87 -1.54 -2.72
C ALA A 166 16.94 -0.53 -3.41
N LEU A 167 16.49 -0.84 -4.63
CA LEU A 167 15.65 0.02 -5.48
C LEU A 167 14.45 -0.72 -6.06
#